data_AF-A0A0G1S5B1-F1
#
_entry.id   AF-A0A0G1S5B1-F1
#
_cell.length_a   1.000
_cell.length_b   1.000
_cell.length_c   1.000
_cell.angle_alpha   90.00
_cell.angle_beta   90.00
_cell.angle_gamma   90.00
#
_symmetry.space_group_name_H-M   'P 1'
#
loop_
_entity.id
_entity.type
_entity.pdbx_description
1 polymer ?
#
loop_
_entity_poly.entity_id
_entity_poly.type
_entity_poly.pdbx_seq_one_letter_code
_entity_poly.pdbx_strand_id
1 'polypeptide(L)'
;MVSDTLINRLENGSIEIRLTLPWKEILNKYGVQVEKAVKLAVLPGFRQGTAPRNMVEPQLDKNKLYSAAVQDLLPAVFSAAVKQYALKPILYPKLTITKGEEGQDWEFLAVTCEAPLVVLPDYKKSIASLGKLEETEKTGKIIDFLRQKTAMKIPDLLVEEEASHRLSALAENITRLGLSVDSYLKTKNLTPQDLKSQVSNEARASLEAEFILRGIQEQEKLTDRKSVLNFLQSLV
;
A
#
# COMPACT_ATOMS: atom_id res chain seq x y z
N MET A 1 -15.78 -9.98 -19.05
CA MET A 1 -15.79 -8.53 -19.35
C MET A 1 -16.30 -7.85 -18.10
N VAL A 2 -15.54 -6.92 -17.53
CA VAL A 2 -15.82 -6.31 -16.21
C VAL A 2 -16.88 -5.23 -16.42
N SER A 3 -18.13 -5.52 -16.07
CA SER A 3 -19.27 -4.74 -16.59
C SER A 3 -19.52 -3.38 -15.92
N ASP A 4 -18.97 -3.10 -14.74
CA ASP A 4 -19.10 -1.77 -14.12
C ASP A 4 -17.92 -1.50 -13.20
N THR A 5 -16.82 -0.99 -13.76
CA THR A 5 -15.70 -0.49 -12.93
C THR A 5 -15.90 1.00 -12.71
N LEU A 6 -16.36 1.37 -11.52
CA LEU A 6 -16.48 2.77 -11.11
C LEU A 6 -15.22 3.18 -10.36
N ILE A 7 -14.60 4.27 -10.82
CA ILE A 7 -13.43 4.87 -10.17
C ILE A 7 -13.85 6.18 -9.54
N ASN A 8 -13.61 6.30 -8.24
CA ASN A 8 -13.84 7.50 -7.47
C ASN A 8 -12.52 8.01 -6.89
N ARG A 9 -12.17 9.27 -7.18
CA ARG A 9 -10.98 9.93 -6.65
C ARG A 9 -11.40 10.81 -5.48
N LEU A 10 -10.95 10.46 -4.28
CA LEU A 10 -11.31 11.17 -3.06
C LEU A 10 -10.45 12.40 -2.85
N GLU A 11 -10.98 13.37 -2.10
CA GLU A 11 -10.24 14.57 -1.73
C GLU A 11 -9.00 14.24 -0.90
N ASN A 12 -8.96 13.13 -0.16
CA ASN A 12 -7.78 12.72 0.60
C ASN A 12 -6.69 12.06 -0.26
N GLY A 13 -6.78 12.10 -1.60
CA GLY A 13 -5.80 11.53 -2.53
C GLY A 13 -5.93 10.02 -2.74
N SER A 14 -6.90 9.36 -2.10
CA SER A 14 -7.20 7.94 -2.30
C SER A 14 -8.07 7.74 -3.55
N ILE A 15 -7.95 6.56 -4.14
CA ILE A 15 -8.69 6.11 -5.31
C ILE A 15 -9.45 4.85 -4.91
N GLU A 16 -10.75 4.93 -5.00
CA GLU A 16 -11.65 3.82 -4.81
C GLU A 16 -12.01 3.24 -6.18
N ILE A 17 -11.86 1.93 -6.33
CA ILE A 17 -12.16 1.20 -7.55
C ILE A 17 -13.18 0.13 -7.17
N ARG A 18 -14.41 0.29 -7.64
CA ARG A 18 -15.45 -0.74 -7.50
C ARG A 18 -15.24 -1.78 -8.58
N LEU A 19 -15.06 -3.02 -8.18
CA LEU A 19 -14.85 -4.17 -9.05
C LEU A 19 -16.04 -5.11 -8.90
N THR A 20 -16.69 -5.42 -10.01
CA THR A 20 -17.77 -6.41 -10.07
C THR A 20 -17.24 -7.68 -10.70
N LEU A 21 -17.32 -8.78 -9.97
CA LEU A 21 -16.98 -10.13 -10.43
C LEU A 21 -18.26 -10.90 -10.77
N PRO A 22 -18.47 -11.23 -12.06
CA PRO A 22 -19.63 -12.01 -12.45
C PRO A 22 -19.62 -13.39 -11.78
N TRP A 23 -20.77 -13.85 -11.29
CA TRP A 23 -20.92 -15.15 -10.63
C TRP A 23 -20.40 -16.30 -11.49
N LYS A 24 -20.61 -16.21 -12.80
CA LYS A 24 -20.12 -17.19 -13.79
C LYS A 24 -18.59 -17.33 -13.78
N GLU A 25 -17.86 -16.22 -13.64
CA GLU A 25 -16.38 -16.26 -13.60
C GLU A 25 -15.89 -16.84 -12.27
N ILE A 26 -16.58 -16.51 -11.17
CA ILE A 26 -16.32 -17.08 -9.84
C ILE A 26 -16.53 -18.59 -9.86
N LEU A 27 -17.65 -19.07 -10.41
CA LEU A 27 -17.95 -20.50 -10.53
C LEU A 27 -16.91 -21.26 -11.34
N ASN A 28 -16.43 -20.69 -12.44
CA ASN A 28 -15.39 -21.31 -13.26
C ASN A 28 -14.11 -21.52 -12.45
N LYS A 29 -13.67 -20.48 -11.72
CA LYS A 29 -12.47 -20.57 -10.87
C LYS A 29 -12.68 -21.43 -9.63
N TYR A 30 -13.88 -21.42 -9.06
CA TYR A 30 -14.28 -22.32 -8.00
C TYR A 30 -14.10 -23.78 -8.43
N GLY A 31 -14.57 -24.16 -9.62
CA GLY A 31 -14.36 -25.49 -10.17
C GLY A 31 -12.89 -25.90 -10.23
N VAL A 32 -12.01 -24.98 -10.65
CA VAL A 32 -10.56 -25.21 -10.66
C VAL A 32 -9.99 -25.38 -9.24
N GLN A 33 -10.46 -24.61 -8.25
CA GLN A 33 -10.03 -24.76 -6.86
C GLN A 33 -10.52 -26.09 -6.26
N VAL A 34 -11.74 -26.52 -6.58
CA VAL A 34 -12.28 -27.82 -6.15
C VAL A 34 -11.41 -28.95 -6.68
N GLU A 35 -11.02 -28.94 -7.96
CA GLU A 35 -10.14 -29.96 -8.53
C GLU A 35 -8.76 -30.01 -7.86
N LYS A 36 -8.17 -28.84 -7.56
CA LYS A 36 -6.92 -28.76 -6.80
C LYS A 36 -7.09 -29.34 -5.40
N ALA A 37 -8.19 -28.99 -4.72
CA ALA A 37 -8.49 -29.49 -3.39
C ALA A 37 -8.72 -31.01 -3.38
N VAL A 38 -9.41 -31.56 -4.39
CA VAL A 38 -9.62 -33.01 -4.55
C VAL A 38 -8.29 -33.75 -4.73
N LYS A 39 -7.34 -33.19 -5.49
CA LYS A 39 -6.00 -33.79 -5.66
C LYS A 39 -5.19 -33.82 -4.35
N LEU A 40 -5.43 -32.85 -3.47
CA LEU A 40 -4.74 -32.73 -2.19
C LEU A 40 -5.48 -33.44 -1.04
N ALA A 41 -6.76 -33.73 -1.21
CA ALA A 41 -7.59 -34.34 -0.19
C ALA A 41 -7.16 -35.79 0.08
N VAL A 42 -7.09 -36.13 1.37
CA VAL A 42 -6.88 -37.48 1.87
C VAL A 42 -8.19 -37.91 2.51
N LEU A 43 -8.90 -38.84 1.86
CA LEU A 43 -10.10 -39.44 2.41
C LEU A 43 -9.80 -40.84 2.94
N PRO A 44 -10.36 -41.24 4.10
CA PRO A 44 -10.24 -42.60 4.60
C PRO A 44 -10.69 -43.62 3.55
N GLY A 45 -9.82 -44.57 3.20
CA GLY A 45 -10.08 -45.59 2.19
C GLY A 45 -9.67 -45.23 0.75
N PHE A 46 -9.26 -43.99 0.48
CA PHE A 46 -8.75 -43.58 -0.84
C PHE A 46 -7.31 -43.09 -0.75
N ARG A 47 -6.50 -43.45 -1.75
CA ARG A 47 -5.17 -42.86 -1.90
C ARG A 47 -5.30 -41.39 -2.26
N GLN A 48 -4.39 -40.54 -1.75
CA GLN A 48 -4.36 -39.10 -2.05
C GLN A 48 -4.61 -38.83 -3.54
N GLY A 49 -5.61 -37.98 -3.84
CA GLY A 49 -5.96 -37.54 -5.19
C GLY A 49 -6.74 -38.54 -6.06
N THR A 50 -7.10 -39.72 -5.53
CA THR A 50 -7.92 -40.72 -6.25
C THR A 50 -9.37 -40.78 -5.78
N ALA A 51 -9.72 -40.01 -4.75
CA ALA A 51 -11.07 -39.99 -4.25
C ALA A 51 -12.02 -39.26 -5.22
N PRO A 52 -13.24 -39.79 -5.44
CA PRO A 52 -14.19 -39.19 -6.37
C PRO A 52 -14.70 -37.84 -5.86
N ARG A 53 -14.82 -36.86 -6.77
CA ARG A 53 -15.15 -35.46 -6.46
C ARG A 53 -16.40 -35.29 -5.61
N ASN A 54 -17.45 -36.06 -5.90
CA ASN A 54 -18.72 -36.03 -5.17
C ASN A 54 -18.62 -36.40 -3.69
N MET A 55 -17.59 -37.15 -3.28
CA MET A 55 -17.35 -37.55 -1.89
C MET A 55 -16.46 -36.55 -1.15
N VAL A 56 -15.59 -35.85 -1.88
CA VAL A 56 -14.67 -34.84 -1.32
C VAL A 56 -15.35 -33.48 -1.18
N GLU A 57 -16.07 -33.05 -2.21
CA GLU A 57 -16.67 -31.71 -2.32
C GLU A 57 -17.59 -31.33 -1.13
N PRO A 58 -18.41 -32.23 -0.57
CA PRO A 58 -19.21 -31.93 0.63
C PRO A 58 -18.38 -31.75 1.92
N GLN A 59 -17.17 -32.32 1.99
CA GLN A 59 -16.26 -32.17 3.14
C GLN A 59 -15.36 -30.95 3.01
N LEU A 60 -15.28 -30.35 1.82
CA LEU A 60 -14.50 -29.15 1.59
C LEU A 60 -15.25 -27.92 2.09
N ASP A 61 -14.50 -27.00 2.69
CA ASP A 61 -15.00 -25.70 3.10
C ASP A 61 -15.27 -24.84 1.87
N LYS A 62 -16.55 -24.75 1.48
CA LYS A 62 -17.00 -23.96 0.33
C LYS A 62 -16.57 -22.50 0.42
N ASN A 63 -16.55 -21.91 1.62
CA ASN A 63 -16.16 -20.52 1.82
C ASN A 63 -14.67 -20.32 1.52
N LYS A 64 -13.81 -21.27 1.92
CA LYS A 64 -12.38 -21.24 1.56
C LYS A 64 -12.14 -21.41 0.07
N LEU A 65 -12.94 -22.22 -0.60
CA LEU A 65 -12.83 -22.41 -2.04
C LEU A 65 -13.27 -21.17 -2.82
N TYR A 66 -14.38 -20.54 -2.43
CA TYR A 66 -14.83 -19.28 -3.02
C TYR A 66 -13.83 -18.15 -2.77
N SER A 67 -13.30 -18.03 -1.54
CA SER A 67 -12.30 -17.01 -1.23
C SER A 67 -11.01 -17.22 -2.04
N ALA A 68 -10.54 -18.44 -2.21
CA ALA A 68 -9.39 -18.76 -3.06
C ALA A 68 -9.66 -18.46 -4.54
N ALA A 69 -10.84 -18.82 -5.06
CA ALA A 69 -11.23 -18.54 -6.44
C ALA A 69 -11.24 -17.03 -6.72
N VAL A 70 -11.77 -16.24 -5.79
CA VAL A 70 -11.80 -14.79 -5.83
C VAL A 70 -10.39 -14.19 -5.72
N GLN A 71 -9.55 -14.68 -4.81
CA GLN A 71 -8.16 -14.24 -4.68
C GLN A 71 -7.34 -14.46 -5.95
N ASP A 72 -7.62 -15.52 -6.71
CA ASP A 72 -7.00 -15.78 -8.01
C ASP A 72 -7.53 -14.84 -9.11
N LEU A 73 -8.78 -14.38 -9.02
CA LEU A 73 -9.42 -13.50 -10.01
C LEU A 73 -9.07 -12.02 -9.83
N LEU A 74 -9.07 -11.55 -8.59
CA LEU A 74 -8.94 -10.14 -8.25
C LEU A 74 -7.68 -9.48 -8.85
N PRO A 75 -6.48 -10.08 -8.83
CA PRO A 75 -5.28 -9.48 -9.42
C PRO A 75 -5.41 -9.23 -10.92
N ALA A 76 -6.03 -10.16 -11.66
CA ALA A 76 -6.20 -10.04 -13.10
C ALA A 76 -7.21 -8.95 -13.45
N VAL A 77 -8.34 -8.91 -12.74
CA VAL A 77 -9.39 -7.90 -12.92
C VAL A 77 -8.90 -6.51 -12.53
N PHE A 78 -8.18 -6.40 -11.40
CA PHE A 78 -7.55 -5.17 -10.98
C PHE A 78 -6.50 -4.70 -11.99
N SER A 79 -5.62 -5.59 -12.47
CA SER A 79 -4.62 -5.25 -13.50
C SER A 79 -5.26 -4.75 -14.78
N ALA A 80 -6.38 -5.35 -15.21
CA ALA A 80 -7.15 -4.88 -16.35
C ALA A 80 -7.71 -3.48 -16.14
N ALA A 81 -8.31 -3.21 -14.97
CA ALA A 81 -8.81 -1.89 -14.61
C ALA A 81 -7.67 -0.84 -14.56
N VAL A 82 -6.56 -1.14 -13.90
CA VAL A 82 -5.38 -0.25 -13.85
C VAL A 82 -4.88 0.11 -15.25
N LYS A 83 -4.80 -0.88 -16.15
CA LYS A 83 -4.37 -0.64 -17.54
C LYS A 83 -5.38 0.18 -18.33
N GLN A 84 -6.68 -0.15 -18.22
CA GLN A 84 -7.75 0.54 -18.94
C GLN A 84 -7.83 2.02 -18.59
N TYR A 85 -7.61 2.35 -17.31
CA TYR A 85 -7.69 3.71 -16.80
C TYR A 85 -6.31 4.38 -16.61
N ALA A 86 -5.24 3.74 -17.10
CA ALA A 86 -3.85 4.20 -17.00
C ALA A 86 -3.43 4.64 -15.58
N LEU A 87 -3.95 3.97 -14.55
CA LEU A 87 -3.65 4.28 -13.17
C LEU A 87 -2.21 3.88 -12.83
N LYS A 88 -1.57 4.63 -11.95
CA LYS A 88 -0.22 4.36 -11.41
C LYS A 88 -0.28 4.15 -9.90
N PRO A 89 -0.95 3.09 -9.42
CA PRO A 89 -1.06 2.84 -7.99
C PRO A 89 0.33 2.67 -7.38
N ILE A 90 0.61 3.43 -6.32
CA ILE A 90 1.87 3.30 -5.56
C ILE A 90 1.76 2.21 -4.49
N LEU A 91 0.55 1.98 -3.99
CA LEU A 91 0.24 0.94 -3.00
C LEU A 91 -0.56 -0.19 -3.61
N TYR A 92 -0.37 -1.40 -3.07
CA TYR A 92 -1.28 -2.50 -3.32
C TYR A 92 -2.68 -2.13 -2.82
N PRO A 93 -3.73 -2.44 -3.60
CA PRO A 93 -5.08 -2.06 -3.22
C PRO A 93 -5.54 -2.85 -2.00
N LYS A 94 -6.15 -2.15 -1.04
CA LYS A 94 -6.85 -2.76 0.07
C LYS A 94 -8.24 -3.19 -0.41
N LEU A 95 -8.48 -4.49 -0.44
CA LEU A 95 -9.70 -5.07 -0.98
C LEU A 95 -10.71 -5.31 0.13
N THR A 96 -11.92 -4.79 -0.03
CA THR A 96 -13.06 -5.01 0.87
C THR A 96 -14.22 -5.59 0.08
N ILE A 97 -14.83 -6.66 0.57
CA ILE A 97 -16.04 -7.22 -0.03
C ILE A 97 -17.22 -6.33 0.36
N THR A 98 -17.92 -5.77 -0.61
CA THR A 98 -19.15 -5.00 -0.37
C THR A 98 -20.39 -5.88 -0.53
N LYS A 99 -20.38 -6.81 -1.48
CA LYS A 99 -21.46 -7.77 -1.71
C LYS A 99 -20.88 -9.12 -2.13
N GLY A 100 -21.33 -10.19 -1.47
CA GLY A 100 -20.76 -11.52 -1.66
C GLY A 100 -21.77 -12.63 -1.36
N GLU A 101 -22.87 -12.65 -2.09
CA GLU A 101 -23.92 -13.66 -1.95
C GLU A 101 -23.73 -14.78 -2.98
N GLU A 102 -23.97 -16.02 -2.57
CA GLU A 102 -23.93 -17.17 -3.47
C GLU A 102 -25.04 -17.04 -4.52
N GLY A 103 -24.70 -17.29 -5.79
CA GLY A 103 -25.64 -17.15 -6.91
C GLY A 103 -25.76 -15.73 -7.48
N GLN A 104 -25.06 -14.75 -6.90
CA GLN A 104 -25.06 -13.36 -7.37
C GLN A 104 -23.64 -12.91 -7.75
N ASP A 105 -23.57 -11.83 -8.52
CA ASP A 105 -22.30 -11.16 -8.82
C ASP A 105 -21.73 -10.56 -7.53
N TRP A 106 -20.42 -10.71 -7.33
CA TRP A 106 -19.75 -10.18 -6.14
C TRP A 106 -19.18 -8.81 -6.42
N GLU A 107 -19.30 -7.91 -5.46
CA GLU A 107 -18.78 -6.57 -5.53
C GLU A 107 -17.66 -6.38 -4.50
N PHE A 108 -16.59 -5.73 -4.96
CA PHE A 108 -15.43 -5.41 -4.16
C PHE A 108 -15.10 -3.94 -4.28
N LEU A 109 -14.70 -3.35 -3.18
CA LEU A 109 -14.09 -2.04 -3.12
C LEU A 109 -12.58 -2.21 -2.98
N ALA A 110 -11.85 -1.83 -4.01
CA ALA A 110 -10.39 -1.74 -4.00
C ALA A 110 -9.97 -0.30 -3.73
N VAL A 111 -9.33 -0.05 -2.60
CA VAL A 111 -8.84 1.28 -2.22
C VAL A 111 -7.33 1.34 -2.40
N THR A 112 -6.84 2.27 -3.20
CA THR A 112 -5.41 2.52 -3.45
C THR A 112 -5.15 4.02 -3.54
N CYS A 113 -3.93 4.45 -3.81
CA CYS A 113 -3.59 5.83 -4.12
C CYS A 113 -2.49 5.88 -5.17
N GLU A 114 -2.39 7.01 -5.87
CA GLU A 114 -1.29 7.28 -6.80
C GLU A 114 -0.19 8.07 -6.08
N ALA A 115 1.02 8.02 -6.65
CA ALA A 115 2.10 8.89 -6.19
C ALA A 115 1.66 10.37 -6.31
N PRO A 116 1.87 11.20 -5.28
CA PRO A 116 1.55 12.62 -5.37
C PRO A 116 2.39 13.29 -6.47
N LEU A 117 1.76 14.20 -7.22
CA LEU A 117 2.48 15.00 -8.21
C LEU A 117 3.39 16.00 -7.49
N VAL A 118 4.69 15.90 -7.71
CA VAL A 118 5.69 16.81 -7.15
C VAL A 118 5.90 17.96 -8.12
N VAL A 119 5.36 19.14 -7.80
CA VAL A 119 5.65 20.36 -8.55
C VAL A 119 6.76 21.10 -7.81
N LEU A 120 7.99 20.97 -8.29
CA LEU A 120 9.14 21.66 -7.73
C LEU A 120 9.16 23.11 -8.24
N PRO A 121 8.96 24.14 -7.38
CA PRO A 121 9.21 25.52 -7.76
C PRO A 121 10.71 25.74 -7.98
N ASP A 122 11.13 26.99 -8.25
CA ASP A 122 12.53 27.39 -8.51
C ASP A 122 13.43 27.17 -7.26
N TYR A 123 13.70 25.90 -6.96
CA TYR A 123 14.23 25.42 -5.69
C TYR A 123 15.72 25.77 -5.58
N LYS A 124 16.44 25.87 -6.69
CA LYS A 124 17.86 26.27 -6.72
C LYS A 124 18.06 27.68 -6.16
N LYS A 125 17.24 28.65 -6.59
CA LYS A 125 17.28 30.02 -6.05
C LYS A 125 16.84 30.07 -4.60
N SER A 126 15.83 29.26 -4.26
CA SER A 126 15.31 29.20 -2.91
C SER A 126 16.38 28.65 -1.94
N ILE A 127 17.09 27.60 -2.32
CA ILE A 127 18.19 27.02 -1.53
C ILE A 127 19.37 27.98 -1.43
N ALA A 128 19.76 28.64 -2.53
CA ALA A 128 20.84 29.63 -2.52
C ALA A 128 20.57 30.81 -1.56
N SER A 129 19.30 31.10 -1.25
CA SER A 129 18.93 32.15 -0.29
C SER A 129 19.11 31.77 1.18
N LEU A 130 19.35 30.48 1.51
CA LEU A 130 19.55 30.02 2.88
C LEU A 130 20.91 30.44 3.49
N GLY A 131 21.87 30.87 2.67
CA GLY A 131 23.22 31.30 3.11
C GLY A 131 24.05 30.16 3.73
N LYS A 132 25.31 30.42 4.13
CA LYS A 132 26.18 29.38 4.71
C LYS A 132 25.54 28.73 5.94
N LEU A 133 25.19 27.46 5.81
CA LEU A 133 24.72 26.62 6.91
C LEU A 133 25.90 25.83 7.52
N GLU A 134 25.81 25.49 8.80
CA GLU A 134 26.76 24.59 9.49
C GLU A 134 26.59 23.14 8.97
N GLU A 135 27.70 22.43 8.76
CA GLU A 135 27.74 21.13 8.07
C GLU A 135 26.88 20.03 8.73
N THR A 136 26.68 20.15 10.05
CA THR A 136 25.86 19.25 10.87
C THR A 136 24.34 19.46 10.72
N GLU A 137 23.89 20.66 10.33
CA GLU A 137 22.46 21.00 10.22
C GLU A 137 21.99 21.27 8.78
N LYS A 138 22.95 21.35 7.83
CA LYS A 138 22.71 21.63 6.40
C LYS A 138 21.56 20.81 5.82
N THR A 139 21.62 19.50 5.97
CA THR A 139 20.69 18.59 5.30
C THR A 139 19.26 18.73 5.80
N GLY A 140 19.06 18.83 7.12
CA GLY A 140 17.74 18.97 7.72
C GLY A 140 17.07 20.29 7.33
N LYS A 141 17.81 21.40 7.46
CA LYS A 141 17.31 22.75 7.14
C LYS A 141 16.93 22.92 5.67
N ILE A 142 17.72 22.36 4.75
CA ILE A 142 17.40 22.38 3.31
C ILE A 142 16.10 21.62 3.04
N ILE A 143 15.95 20.42 3.62
CA ILE A 143 14.75 19.58 3.41
C ILE A 143 13.50 20.28 3.97
N ASP A 144 13.57 20.82 5.19
CA ASP A 144 12.42 21.52 5.78
C ASP A 144 12.05 22.78 5.00
N PHE A 145 13.04 23.51 4.49
CA PHE A 145 12.80 24.68 3.66
C PHE A 145 12.15 24.30 2.31
N LEU A 146 12.60 23.21 1.68
CA LEU A 146 11.98 22.67 0.47
C LEU A 146 10.54 22.22 0.71
N ARG A 147 10.27 21.58 1.85
CA ARG A 147 8.92 21.17 2.26
C ARG A 147 7.98 22.36 2.41
N GLN A 148 8.43 23.45 3.02
CA GLN A 148 7.61 24.66 3.19
C GLN A 148 7.30 25.37 1.87
N LYS A 149 8.21 25.31 0.89
CA LYS A 149 8.03 25.95 -0.43
C LYS A 149 7.27 25.07 -1.42
N THR A 150 7.24 23.76 -1.19
CA THR A 150 6.59 22.81 -2.10
C THR A 150 5.19 22.49 -1.59
N ALA A 151 4.17 22.95 -2.30
CA ALA A 151 2.81 22.52 -2.04
C ALA A 151 2.60 21.11 -2.62
N MET A 152 2.53 20.10 -1.76
CA MET A 152 2.23 18.72 -2.14
C MET A 152 1.05 18.19 -1.33
N LYS A 153 0.14 17.49 -2.01
CA LYS A 153 -0.97 16.79 -1.35
C LYS A 153 -0.66 15.31 -1.28
N ILE A 154 -0.18 14.85 -0.12
CA ILE A 154 0.10 13.43 0.11
C ILE A 154 -1.21 12.72 0.46
N PRO A 155 -1.52 11.59 -0.21
CA PRO A 155 -2.67 10.78 0.16
C PRO A 155 -2.58 10.25 1.60
N ASP A 156 -3.68 10.33 2.35
CA ASP A 156 -3.69 9.84 3.74
C ASP A 156 -3.43 8.34 3.83
N LEU A 157 -3.91 7.57 2.84
CA LEU A 157 -3.63 6.14 2.73
C LEU A 157 -2.12 5.83 2.69
N LEU A 158 -1.35 6.68 2.01
CA LEU A 158 0.11 6.52 1.93
C LEU A 158 0.79 6.83 3.26
N VAL A 159 0.29 7.85 3.98
CA VAL A 159 0.77 8.20 5.32
C VAL A 159 0.46 7.08 6.30
N GLU A 160 -0.73 6.49 6.24
CA GLU A 160 -1.14 5.39 7.11
C GLU A 160 -0.28 4.13 6.90
N GLU A 161 0.03 3.79 5.65
CA GLU A 161 0.86 2.63 5.32
C GLU A 161 2.29 2.81 5.84
N GLU A 162 2.89 3.99 5.58
CA GLU A 162 4.24 4.31 6.07
C GLU A 162 4.28 4.35 7.60
N ALA A 163 3.27 4.94 8.24
CA ALA A 163 3.17 4.97 9.70
C ALA A 163 3.06 3.54 10.28
N SER A 164 2.28 2.67 9.64
CA SER A 164 2.13 1.27 10.04
C SER A 164 3.46 0.52 9.95
N HIS A 165 4.19 0.68 8.85
CA HIS A 165 5.53 0.10 8.69
C HIS A 165 6.51 0.57 9.78
N ARG A 166 6.52 1.87 10.11
CA ARG A 166 7.35 2.43 11.19
C ARG A 166 6.97 1.89 12.56
N LEU A 167 5.68 1.78 12.85
CA LEU A 167 5.19 1.22 14.10
C LEU A 167 5.60 -0.25 14.25
N SER A 168 5.49 -1.04 13.17
CA SER A 168 5.95 -2.43 13.16
C SER A 168 7.46 -2.52 13.40
N ALA A 169 8.26 -1.69 12.72
CA ALA A 169 9.71 -1.65 12.93
C ALA A 169 10.08 -1.23 14.37
N LEU A 170 9.36 -0.25 14.92
CA LEU A 170 9.54 0.18 16.31
C LEU A 170 9.20 -0.96 17.29
N ALA A 171 8.08 -1.65 17.09
CA ALA A 171 7.66 -2.77 17.93
C ALA A 171 8.68 -3.92 17.90
N GLU A 172 9.20 -4.24 16.71
CA GLU A 172 10.25 -5.26 16.54
C GLU A 172 11.54 -4.84 17.25
N ASN A 173 11.97 -3.58 17.10
CA ASN A 173 13.14 -3.04 17.78
C ASN A 173 12.99 -3.09 19.31
N ILE A 174 11.81 -2.73 19.85
CA ILE A 174 11.52 -2.79 21.29
C ILE A 174 11.58 -4.23 21.79
N THR A 175 10.98 -5.16 21.05
CA THR A 175 10.96 -6.59 21.41
C THR A 175 12.37 -7.18 21.37
N ARG A 176 13.19 -6.78 20.40
CA ARG A 176 14.61 -7.18 20.31
C ARG A 176 15.44 -6.67 21.48
N LEU A 177 15.08 -5.54 22.08
CA LEU A 177 15.69 -5.01 23.30
C LEU A 177 15.17 -5.68 24.58
N GLY A 178 14.30 -6.69 24.47
CA GLY A 178 13.71 -7.40 25.61
C GLY A 178 12.62 -6.61 26.34
N LEU A 179 12.10 -5.54 25.72
CA LEU A 179 11.05 -4.70 26.28
C LEU A 179 9.69 -5.04 25.64
N SER A 180 8.60 -4.73 26.34
CA SER A 180 7.26 -4.76 25.75
C SER A 180 6.85 -3.38 25.25
N VAL A 181 6.00 -3.35 24.22
CA VAL A 181 5.43 -2.09 23.69
C VAL A 181 4.65 -1.35 24.80
N ASP A 182 3.93 -2.08 25.65
CA ASP A 182 3.23 -1.50 26.80
C ASP A 182 4.18 -0.84 27.81
N SER A 183 5.34 -1.46 28.07
CA SER A 183 6.35 -0.88 28.94
C SER A 183 6.94 0.39 28.32
N TYR A 184 7.21 0.38 27.02
CA TYR A 184 7.72 1.55 26.30
C TYR A 184 6.74 2.73 26.35
N LEU A 185 5.45 2.47 26.08
CA LEU A 185 4.39 3.47 26.16
C LEU A 185 4.26 4.06 27.57
N LYS A 186 4.33 3.21 28.61
CA LYS A 186 4.31 3.66 30.01
C LYS A 186 5.53 4.52 30.37
N THR A 187 6.73 4.12 29.98
CA THR A 187 7.96 4.90 30.24
C THR A 187 7.93 6.26 29.56
N LYS A 188 7.34 6.34 28.36
CA LYS A 188 7.21 7.59 27.60
C LYS A 188 5.96 8.40 27.96
N ASN A 189 5.09 7.90 28.84
CA ASN A 189 3.76 8.48 29.13
C ASN A 189 2.94 8.77 27.86
N LEU A 190 3.04 7.88 26.86
CA LEU A 190 2.32 8.02 25.58
C LEU A 190 1.15 7.04 25.52
N THR A 191 0.04 7.48 24.94
CA THR A 191 -1.03 6.56 24.56
C THR A 191 -0.75 5.94 23.18
N PRO A 192 -1.34 4.77 22.87
CA PRO A 192 -1.26 4.21 21.52
C PRO A 192 -1.76 5.18 20.43
N GLN A 193 -2.74 6.02 20.77
CA GLN A 193 -3.30 7.01 19.86
C GLN A 193 -2.35 8.19 19.61
N ASP A 194 -1.67 8.66 20.66
CA ASP A 194 -0.66 9.72 20.55
C ASP A 194 0.54 9.26 19.73
N LEU A 195 1.02 8.04 19.99
CA LEU A 195 2.12 7.45 19.23
C LEU A 195 1.74 7.32 17.75
N LYS A 196 0.54 6.80 17.45
CA LYS A 196 0.07 6.70 16.06
C LYS A 196 0.00 8.08 15.39
N SER A 197 -0.49 9.09 16.09
CA SER A 197 -0.61 10.46 15.55
C SER A 197 0.76 11.10 15.30
N GLN A 198 1.71 10.94 16.23
CA GLN A 198 3.09 11.41 16.08
C GLN A 198 3.76 10.74 14.89
N VAL A 199 3.72 9.40 14.83
CA VAL A 199 4.32 8.64 13.74
C VAL A 199 3.67 8.98 12.40
N SER A 200 2.35 9.24 12.36
CA SER A 200 1.67 9.66 11.13
C SER A 200 2.15 11.04 10.65
N ASN A 201 2.35 11.99 11.57
CA ASN A 201 2.88 13.31 11.23
C ASN A 201 4.33 13.23 10.73
N GLU A 202 5.16 12.42 11.39
CA GLU A 202 6.54 12.16 10.97
C GLU A 202 6.60 11.43 9.63
N ALA A 203 5.71 10.45 9.41
CA ALA A 203 5.57 9.73 8.14
C ALA A 203 5.22 10.70 7.01
N ARG A 204 4.23 11.59 7.22
CA ARG A 204 3.89 12.63 6.24
C ARG A 204 5.10 13.52 5.92
N ALA A 205 5.79 14.04 6.94
CA ALA A 205 6.97 14.87 6.75
C ALA A 205 8.09 14.16 5.98
N SER A 206 8.29 12.87 6.28
CA SER A 206 9.32 12.06 5.63
C SER A 206 8.95 11.75 4.17
N LEU A 207 7.70 11.38 3.91
CA LEU A 207 7.21 11.13 2.57
C LEU A 207 7.32 12.39 1.71
N GLU A 208 6.96 13.57 2.24
CA GLU A 208 7.17 14.86 1.54
C GLU A 208 8.63 15.04 1.13
N ALA A 209 9.56 14.84 2.07
CA ALA A 209 10.98 14.92 1.79
C ALA A 209 11.41 13.92 0.71
N GLU A 210 10.97 12.67 0.79
CA GLU A 210 11.36 11.63 -0.17
C GLU A 210 10.81 11.89 -1.57
N PHE A 211 9.56 12.31 -1.68
CA PHE A 211 8.98 12.67 -2.98
C PHE A 211 9.66 13.90 -3.58
N ILE A 212 9.98 14.93 -2.78
CA ILE A 212 10.75 16.10 -3.24
C ILE A 212 12.13 15.68 -3.74
N LEU A 213 12.87 14.90 -2.94
CA LEU A 213 14.21 14.43 -3.31
C LEU A 213 14.16 13.58 -4.57
N ARG A 214 13.16 12.71 -4.70
CA ARG A 214 12.94 11.91 -5.91
C ARG A 214 12.62 12.76 -7.13
N GLY A 215 11.77 13.78 -6.98
CA GLY A 215 11.49 14.74 -8.05
C GLY A 215 12.75 15.46 -8.53
N ILE A 216 13.61 15.89 -7.61
CA ILE A 216 14.90 16.53 -7.93
C ILE A 216 15.83 15.52 -8.60
N GLN A 217 15.85 14.28 -8.11
CA GLN A 217 16.63 13.20 -8.70
C GLN A 217 16.26 12.96 -10.16
N GLU A 218 14.96 12.87 -10.46
CA GLU A 218 14.44 12.66 -11.82
C GLU A 218 14.71 13.89 -12.71
N GLN A 219 14.56 15.11 -12.18
CA GLN A 219 14.82 16.35 -12.92
C GLN A 219 16.30 16.54 -13.27
N GLU A 220 17.21 16.30 -12.32
CA GLU A 220 18.66 16.48 -12.49
C GLU A 220 19.35 15.18 -12.97
N LYS A 221 18.60 14.10 -13.20
CA LYS A 221 19.09 12.78 -13.63
C LYS A 221 20.20 12.23 -12.73
N LEU A 222 20.05 12.40 -11.43
CA LEU A 222 21.01 11.93 -10.43
C LEU A 222 20.81 10.45 -10.15
N THR A 223 21.91 9.71 -9.94
CA THR A 223 21.89 8.26 -9.76
C THR A 223 21.27 7.83 -8.44
N ASP A 224 21.63 8.50 -7.35
CA ASP A 224 21.29 8.05 -5.99
C ASP A 224 20.90 9.20 -5.07
N ARG A 225 20.19 8.86 -3.98
CA ARG A 225 19.84 9.79 -2.89
C ARG A 225 21.05 10.57 -2.37
N LYS A 226 22.21 9.92 -2.24
CA LYS A 226 23.45 10.58 -1.77
C LYS A 226 23.90 11.69 -2.74
N SER A 227 23.83 11.44 -4.04
CA SER A 227 24.17 12.42 -5.07
C SER A 227 23.22 13.62 -5.04
N VAL A 228 21.93 13.38 -4.81
CA VAL A 228 20.93 14.45 -4.62
C VAL A 228 21.28 15.30 -3.41
N LEU A 229 21.58 14.68 -2.26
CA LEU A 229 21.95 15.43 -1.05
C LEU A 229 23.23 16.25 -1.25
N ASN A 230 24.26 15.67 -1.87
CA ASN A 230 25.50 16.39 -2.18
C ASN A 230 25.24 17.57 -3.14
N PHE A 231 24.39 17.37 -4.14
CA PHE A 231 23.98 18.43 -5.06
C PHE A 231 23.28 19.57 -4.31
N LEU A 232 22.32 19.26 -3.44
CA LEU A 232 21.62 20.27 -2.64
C LEU A 232 22.55 21.01 -1.69
N GLN A 233 23.51 20.31 -1.09
CA GLN A 233 24.54 20.91 -0.25
C GLN A 233 25.49 21.82 -1.03
N SER A 234 25.75 21.54 -2.31
CA SER A 234 26.60 22.39 -3.16
C SER A 234 25.95 23.73 -3.54
N LEU A 235 24.63 23.85 -3.35
CA LEU A 235 23.87 25.08 -3.63
C LEU A 235 23.87 26.07 -2.44
N VAL A 236 24.48 25.73 -1.30
CA VAL A 236 24.51 26.48 -0.02
C VAL A 236 25.93 26.67 0.51
#